data_AF-A0A1U7WT70-F1
#
_entry.id   AF-A0A1U7WT70-F1
#
_cell.length_a   1.000
_cell.length_b   1.000
_cell.length_c   1.000
_cell.angle_alpha   90.00
_cell.angle_beta   90.00
_cell.angle_gamma   90.00
#
_symmetry.space_group_name_H-M   'P 1'
#
loop_
_entity.id
_entity.type
_entity.pdbx_description
1 polymer ?
#
loop_
_entity_poly.entity_id
_entity_poly.type
_entity_poly.pdbx_seq_one_letter_code
_entity_poly.pdbx_strand_id
1 'polypeptide(L)'
;MNSVAAQNFKISIQIQPSLQCFLLPSSPPKFLKILHKPQNPITLKFCPIQAASNHKSITSTNQQQEQDDGIPIEHVKTLVKFKSRHNYIRVLQVSRRADHPLAGSRLLLLDAPGNIHSISFLFKSITNAYYDVFATLPPILPPGPLGILGFGAGSAAKLILEMYPQGVIHGYELDPAVISVGREYFGLSKVEKQYPDRLFIYISNALNASVKDGYSGLLVDLFSKGCVIPELQNPDTWQKLKGKLKKGGRIMVNVGGSCVEPEDIRKNGKVIMEETLEAMNKVFPGEVFVLNLGNKKQEDSTVALAGGLPDLEKWMMSLPKPLRFYVDRWKKYGG
;
A
#
# COMPACT_ATOMS: atom_id res chain seq x y z
N MET A 1 -38.67 -21.05 -24.22
CA MET A 1 -39.63 -19.93 -24.32
C MET A 1 -39.22 -18.85 -23.35
N ASN A 2 -39.30 -17.62 -23.84
CA ASN A 2 -38.92 -16.35 -23.21
C ASN A 2 -39.30 -16.23 -21.72
N SER A 3 -38.47 -15.56 -20.92
CA SER A 3 -38.83 -14.22 -20.44
C SER A 3 -37.65 -13.52 -19.78
N VAL A 4 -37.55 -12.25 -20.12
CA VAL A 4 -36.61 -11.23 -19.71
C VAL A 4 -36.97 -10.70 -18.32
N ALA A 5 -35.96 -10.07 -17.69
CA ALA A 5 -36.04 -8.89 -16.83
C ALA A 5 -35.68 -9.09 -15.34
N ALA A 6 -34.58 -8.47 -14.93
CA ALA A 6 -34.45 -7.90 -13.60
C ALA A 6 -33.99 -6.45 -13.76
N GLN A 7 -34.97 -5.55 -13.74
CA GLN A 7 -34.77 -4.12 -13.50
C GLN A 7 -34.89 -3.86 -11.99
N ASN A 8 -33.81 -3.32 -11.45
CA ASN A 8 -33.75 -2.10 -10.63
C ASN A 8 -34.42 -1.98 -9.24
N PHE A 9 -33.55 -1.46 -8.35
CA PHE A 9 -33.78 -0.54 -7.23
C PHE A 9 -34.49 -1.13 -5.98
N LYS A 10 -34.27 -0.66 -4.74
CA LYS A 10 -33.37 0.25 -4.01
C LYS A 10 -34.02 0.32 -2.61
N ILE A 11 -33.27 0.73 -1.58
CA ILE A 11 -33.67 1.71 -0.53
C ILE A 11 -33.29 1.32 0.90
N SER A 12 -32.58 2.29 1.49
CA SER A 12 -32.49 2.87 2.84
C SER A 12 -33.06 2.17 4.06
N ILE A 13 -32.39 2.37 5.20
CA ILE A 13 -33.07 2.56 6.48
C ILE A 13 -32.43 3.72 7.30
N GLN A 14 -33.33 4.53 7.86
CA GLN A 14 -33.16 5.68 8.74
C GLN A 14 -32.65 5.30 10.15
N ILE A 15 -32.10 6.28 10.87
CA ILE A 15 -31.83 6.21 12.32
C ILE A 15 -32.69 7.26 13.02
N GLN A 16 -33.31 6.90 14.15
CA GLN A 16 -33.55 7.81 15.28
C GLN A 16 -33.63 7.06 16.64
N PRO A 17 -33.44 7.77 17.78
CA PRO A 17 -32.70 7.26 18.95
C PRO A 17 -33.51 7.18 20.27
N SER A 18 -32.96 6.52 21.29
CA SER A 18 -33.11 6.71 22.77
C SER A 18 -32.55 5.44 23.48
N LEU A 19 -32.06 5.37 24.73
CA LEU A 19 -32.26 6.09 25.99
C LEU A 19 -31.08 5.76 26.97
N GLN A 20 -30.98 6.50 28.08
CA GLN A 20 -29.87 6.59 29.07
C GLN A 20 -29.94 5.62 30.30
N CYS A 21 -28.77 5.45 30.96
CA CYS A 21 -28.47 5.09 32.38
C CYS A 21 -28.78 3.64 32.86
N PHE A 22 -27.96 2.95 33.70
CA PHE A 22 -27.32 3.29 34.99
C PHE A 22 -25.99 2.52 35.29
N LEU A 23 -25.29 2.93 36.36
CA LEU A 23 -23.95 2.54 36.83
C LEU A 23 -23.91 1.45 37.94
N LEU A 24 -22.87 0.59 37.88
CA LEU A 24 -21.99 -0.03 38.95
C LEU A 24 -22.58 -1.02 40.00
N PRO A 25 -21.75 -1.79 40.78
CA PRO A 25 -20.36 -2.29 40.61
C PRO A 25 -20.14 -3.79 41.01
N SER A 26 -18.91 -4.33 40.78
CA SER A 26 -18.06 -5.13 41.71
C SER A 26 -17.36 -6.42 41.21
N SER A 27 -16.02 -6.40 41.35
CA SER A 27 -15.02 -7.47 41.63
C SER A 27 -14.64 -8.58 40.62
N PRO A 28 -13.34 -8.99 40.55
CA PRO A 28 -12.79 -9.84 39.49
C PRO A 28 -12.70 -11.33 39.87
N PRO A 29 -12.80 -12.28 38.91
CA PRO A 29 -12.43 -13.66 39.16
C PRO A 29 -11.04 -14.03 38.62
N LYS A 30 -10.48 -15.05 39.27
CA LYS A 30 -9.12 -15.59 39.19
C LYS A 30 -8.87 -16.43 37.94
N PHE A 31 -7.59 -16.54 37.60
CA PHE A 31 -7.03 -17.36 36.52
C PHE A 31 -7.45 -18.84 36.60
N LEU A 32 -7.96 -19.38 35.49
CA LEU A 32 -7.94 -20.80 35.17
C LEU A 32 -7.18 -21.00 33.85
N LYS A 33 -6.13 -21.83 33.87
CA LYS A 33 -5.46 -22.31 32.66
C LYS A 33 -6.29 -23.44 32.07
N ILE A 34 -6.85 -23.24 30.88
CA ILE A 34 -7.41 -24.31 30.06
C ILE A 34 -6.56 -24.43 28.81
N LEU A 35 -5.99 -25.62 28.63
CA LEU A 35 -5.24 -26.05 27.46
C LEU A 35 -6.25 -26.59 26.44
N HIS A 36 -6.44 -25.92 25.29
CA HIS A 36 -7.12 -26.50 24.14
C HIS A 36 -6.46 -26.05 22.83
N LYS A 37 -6.22 -27.03 21.95
CA LYS A 37 -5.74 -26.87 20.57
C LYS A 37 -6.81 -26.21 19.68
N PRO A 38 -6.41 -25.50 18.61
CA PRO A 38 -7.29 -24.61 17.87
C PRO A 38 -8.12 -25.33 16.80
N GLN A 39 -9.30 -24.78 16.51
CA GLN A 39 -10.04 -24.99 15.25
C GLN A 39 -10.41 -23.59 14.69
N ASN A 40 -10.19 -23.42 13.39
CA ASN A 40 -9.95 -22.18 12.61
C ASN A 40 -11.08 -21.12 12.59
N PRO A 41 -10.75 -19.82 12.31
CA PRO A 41 -11.15 -19.20 11.01
C PRO A 41 -10.25 -18.05 10.44
N ILE A 42 -9.94 -18.12 9.12
CA ILE A 42 -10.18 -17.26 7.90
C ILE A 42 -10.14 -15.69 7.94
N THR A 43 -9.76 -15.05 6.81
CA THR A 43 -9.20 -13.67 6.66
C THR A 43 -10.06 -12.43 6.76
N LEU A 44 -9.35 -11.29 6.86
CA LEU A 44 -9.83 -9.92 6.79
C LEU A 44 -10.48 -9.55 5.43
N LYS A 45 -11.75 -9.92 5.28
CA LYS A 45 -12.75 -9.15 4.53
C LYS A 45 -13.87 -8.73 5.49
N PHE A 46 -14.23 -7.44 5.53
CA PHE A 46 -15.34 -6.96 6.36
C PHE A 46 -16.65 -6.95 5.55
N CYS A 47 -17.59 -7.86 5.84
CA CYS A 47 -18.98 -7.81 5.37
C CYS A 47 -19.96 -8.39 6.41
N PRO A 48 -21.22 -7.89 6.53
CA PRO A 48 -22.19 -8.29 7.56
C PRO A 48 -22.89 -9.63 7.25
N ILE A 49 -23.29 -10.36 8.29
CA ILE A 49 -23.87 -11.72 8.24
C ILE A 49 -25.42 -11.67 8.15
N GLN A 50 -26.03 -12.53 7.32
CA GLN A 50 -27.40 -13.03 7.51
C GLN A 50 -27.48 -14.55 7.29
N ALA A 51 -28.55 -15.14 7.84
CA ALA A 51 -28.67 -16.47 8.44
C ALA A 51 -28.85 -17.67 7.49
N ALA A 52 -28.63 -18.86 8.06
CA ALA A 52 -28.61 -20.18 7.44
C ALA A 52 -29.97 -20.72 6.97
N SER A 53 -29.95 -21.56 5.94
CA SER A 53 -30.84 -22.73 5.82
C SER A 53 -30.20 -23.87 5.01
N ASN A 54 -30.25 -25.08 5.57
CA ASN A 54 -29.77 -26.35 5.03
C ASN A 54 -30.49 -26.82 3.76
N HIS A 55 -29.81 -27.53 2.86
CA HIS A 55 -30.05 -28.97 2.59
C HIS A 55 -29.01 -29.58 1.61
N LYS A 56 -28.76 -30.89 1.80
CA LYS A 56 -27.64 -31.75 1.34
C LYS A 56 -27.75 -32.25 -0.13
N SER A 57 -26.63 -32.44 -0.82
CA SER A 57 -26.03 -33.77 -1.15
C SER A 57 -24.88 -33.74 -2.19
N ILE A 58 -23.66 -34.01 -1.69
CA ILE A 58 -22.48 -34.71 -2.24
C ILE A 58 -22.34 -34.92 -3.76
N THR A 59 -21.31 -34.31 -4.35
CA THR A 59 -20.34 -35.02 -5.23
C THR A 59 -18.96 -34.36 -5.10
N SER A 60 -17.99 -35.15 -4.67
CA SER A 60 -16.63 -34.76 -4.30
C SER A 60 -15.76 -34.49 -5.51
N THR A 61 -15.43 -33.22 -5.75
CA THR A 61 -14.25 -32.79 -6.51
C THR A 61 -13.34 -32.05 -5.54
N ASN A 62 -12.14 -32.58 -5.32
CA ASN A 62 -11.09 -31.97 -4.49
C ASN A 62 -10.61 -30.67 -5.16
N GLN A 63 -11.35 -29.59 -4.96
CA GLN A 63 -10.79 -28.24 -5.02
C GLN A 63 -10.15 -27.99 -3.67
N GLN A 64 -8.82 -27.95 -3.62
CA GLN A 64 -8.10 -27.39 -2.48
C GLN A 64 -8.52 -25.92 -2.36
N GLN A 65 -9.49 -25.64 -1.50
CA GLN A 65 -9.78 -24.29 -1.04
C GLN A 65 -8.53 -23.80 -0.28
N GLU A 66 -7.82 -22.85 -0.88
CA GLU A 66 -6.69 -22.17 -0.25
C GLU A 66 -7.17 -21.55 1.07
N GLN A 67 -6.57 -21.98 2.18
CA GLN A 67 -6.82 -21.47 3.53
C GLN A 67 -6.37 -20.00 3.62
N ASP A 68 -7.23 -19.22 4.26
CA ASP A 68 -7.24 -17.77 4.28
C ASP A 68 -6.55 -17.28 5.59
N ASP A 69 -5.40 -16.58 5.49
CA ASP A 69 -4.44 -16.26 6.57
C ASP A 69 -4.57 -14.84 7.21
N GLY A 70 -5.78 -14.30 7.44
CA GLY A 70 -5.93 -12.92 7.95
C GLY A 70 -5.74 -12.72 9.45
N ILE A 71 -5.82 -11.45 9.89
CA ILE A 71 -5.66 -11.07 11.30
C ILE A 71 -7.02 -11.15 12.02
N PRO A 72 -7.13 -11.87 13.15
CA PRO A 72 -8.35 -11.89 13.96
C PRO A 72 -8.79 -10.49 14.40
N ILE A 73 -10.10 -10.21 14.37
CA ILE A 73 -10.66 -8.87 14.62
C ILE A 73 -10.35 -8.35 16.02
N GLU A 74 -10.24 -9.22 17.02
CA GLU A 74 -9.84 -8.90 18.39
C GLU A 74 -8.41 -8.35 18.49
N HIS A 75 -7.59 -8.58 17.44
CA HIS A 75 -6.26 -8.03 17.32
C HIS A 75 -6.19 -6.74 16.50
N VAL A 76 -7.31 -6.25 15.98
CA VAL A 76 -7.37 -5.05 15.14
C VAL A 76 -8.23 -3.98 15.80
N LYS A 77 -7.64 -2.82 16.07
CA LYS A 77 -8.36 -1.64 16.58
C LYS A 77 -8.46 -0.56 15.52
N THR A 78 -9.67 -0.10 15.21
CA THR A 78 -9.83 1.14 14.41
C THR A 78 -9.54 2.35 15.30
N LEU A 79 -8.57 3.17 14.91
CA LEU A 79 -8.20 4.40 15.61
C LEU A 79 -9.00 5.60 15.10
N VAL A 80 -9.21 5.69 13.79
CA VAL A 80 -10.03 6.73 13.16
C VAL A 80 -10.66 6.21 11.87
N LYS A 81 -11.85 6.71 11.55
CA LYS A 81 -12.56 6.45 10.30
C LYS A 81 -13.38 7.67 9.90
N PHE A 82 -13.13 8.23 8.73
CA PHE A 82 -13.88 9.37 8.20
C PHE A 82 -13.73 9.49 6.69
N LYS A 83 -14.49 10.39 6.06
CA LYS A 83 -14.41 10.69 4.63
C LYS A 83 -13.82 12.08 4.44
N SER A 84 -12.79 12.19 3.60
CA SER A 84 -12.25 13.47 3.13
C SER A 84 -12.85 13.84 1.76
N ARG A 85 -12.35 14.91 1.14
CA ARG A 85 -12.71 15.25 -0.25
C ARG A 85 -12.32 14.15 -1.25
N HIS A 86 -11.22 13.44 -0.99
CA HIS A 86 -10.60 12.52 -1.95
C HIS A 86 -10.75 11.05 -1.55
N ASN A 87 -10.80 10.74 -0.25
CA ASN A 87 -10.64 9.37 0.26
C ASN A 87 -11.66 9.01 1.34
N TYR A 88 -11.94 7.72 1.46
CA TYR A 88 -12.43 7.12 2.71
C TYR A 88 -11.23 6.69 3.54
N ILE A 89 -10.95 7.41 4.63
CA ILE A 89 -9.75 7.22 5.44
C ILE A 89 -10.07 6.34 6.64
N ARG A 90 -9.27 5.29 6.84
CA ARG A 90 -9.26 4.46 8.04
C ARG A 90 -7.84 4.28 8.54
N VAL A 91 -7.64 4.41 9.85
CA VAL A 91 -6.40 4.00 10.51
C VAL A 91 -6.67 2.82 11.42
N LEU A 92 -5.96 1.72 11.17
CA LEU A 92 -6.03 0.52 11.99
C LEU A 92 -4.73 0.37 12.80
N GLN A 93 -4.84 -0.17 14.00
CA GLN A 93 -3.72 -0.63 14.80
C GLN A 93 -3.82 -2.14 14.98
N VAL A 94 -2.77 -2.85 14.59
CA VAL A 94 -2.65 -4.29 14.78
C VAL A 94 -1.93 -4.55 16.10
N SER A 95 -2.51 -5.41 16.93
CA SER A 95 -1.93 -5.86 18.19
C SER A 95 -0.60 -6.55 17.97
N ARG A 96 0.35 -6.38 18.89
CA ARG A 96 1.60 -7.16 18.92
C ARG A 96 1.39 -8.63 19.28
N ARG A 97 0.21 -8.97 19.81
CA ARG A 97 -0.16 -10.36 20.14
C ARG A 97 -0.66 -11.14 18.93
N ALA A 98 -0.90 -10.48 17.80
CA ALA A 98 -1.28 -11.15 16.58
C ALA A 98 -0.13 -12.02 16.08
N ASP A 99 -0.44 -13.26 15.68
CA ASP A 99 0.48 -14.11 14.93
C ASP A 99 0.39 -13.75 13.44
N HIS A 100 0.93 -12.59 13.07
CA HIS A 100 0.86 -12.07 11.71
C HIS A 100 2.03 -11.12 11.40
N PRO A 101 2.54 -11.05 10.15
CA PRO A 101 3.63 -10.14 9.77
C PRO A 101 3.37 -8.65 10.09
N LEU A 102 2.10 -8.25 10.12
CA LEU A 102 1.65 -6.89 10.47
C LEU A 102 1.50 -6.65 11.98
N ALA A 103 1.86 -7.59 12.86
CA ALA A 103 1.76 -7.45 14.30
C ALA A 103 2.49 -6.17 14.81
N GLY A 104 1.78 -5.35 15.57
CA GLY A 104 2.31 -4.08 16.10
C GLY A 104 2.41 -2.93 15.09
N SER A 105 1.83 -3.08 13.90
CA SER A 105 1.77 -2.01 12.89
C SER A 105 0.60 -1.05 13.10
N ARG A 106 0.73 0.13 12.50
CA ARG A 106 -0.38 1.01 12.11
C ARG A 106 -0.53 0.96 10.59
N LEU A 107 -1.77 0.83 10.14
CA LEU A 107 -2.13 0.71 8.73
C LEU A 107 -3.04 1.88 8.33
N LEU A 108 -2.70 2.54 7.23
CA LEU A 108 -3.58 3.49 6.57
C LEU A 108 -4.31 2.75 5.48
N LEU A 109 -5.64 2.75 5.54
CA LEU A 109 -6.49 2.21 4.49
C LEU A 109 -7.21 3.37 3.82
N LEU A 110 -7.09 3.45 2.49
CA LEU A 110 -7.80 4.41 1.66
C LEU A 110 -8.76 3.70 0.70
N ASP A 111 -9.58 4.49 0.00
CA ASP A 111 -10.65 4.05 -0.91
C ASP A 111 -11.74 3.19 -0.25
N ALA A 112 -12.85 2.97 -0.95
CA ALA A 112 -13.93 2.11 -0.46
C ALA A 112 -13.49 0.65 -0.17
N PRO A 113 -12.61 0.01 -0.98
CA PRO A 113 -12.14 -1.35 -0.74
C PRO A 113 -11.26 -1.44 0.52
N GLY A 114 -10.61 -0.34 0.91
CA GLY A 114 -9.72 -0.32 2.07
C GLY A 114 -8.36 -0.92 1.79
N ASN A 115 -7.80 -0.66 0.62
CA ASN A 115 -6.43 -1.08 0.30
C ASN A 115 -5.45 -0.41 1.26
N ILE A 116 -4.36 -1.10 1.60
CA ILE A 116 -3.31 -0.54 2.46
C ILE A 116 -2.51 0.45 1.63
N HIS A 117 -2.45 1.70 2.09
CA HIS A 117 -1.71 2.79 1.46
C HIS A 117 -0.53 3.28 2.31
N SER A 118 -0.43 2.83 3.56
CA SER A 118 0.78 3.03 4.39
C SER A 118 0.86 2.02 5.52
N ILE A 119 2.09 1.61 5.85
CA ILE A 119 2.43 0.76 6.98
C ILE A 119 3.48 1.46 7.83
N SER A 120 3.28 1.50 9.15
CA SER A 120 4.31 2.00 10.07
C SER A 120 4.41 1.10 11.29
N PHE A 121 5.63 0.77 11.68
CA PHE A 121 5.92 0.09 12.93
C PHE A 121 6.58 1.06 13.91
N LEU A 122 6.27 0.88 15.20
CA LEU A 122 6.83 1.75 16.24
C LEU A 122 8.32 1.49 16.50
N PHE A 123 8.76 0.23 16.35
CA PHE A 123 10.10 -0.22 16.78
C PHE A 123 10.97 -0.79 15.65
N LYS A 124 10.52 -0.67 14.39
CA LYS A 124 11.31 -1.04 13.21
C LYS A 124 10.92 -0.19 12.02
N SER A 125 11.85 -0.04 11.07
CA SER A 125 11.65 0.71 9.83
C SER A 125 11.15 -0.19 8.71
N ILE A 126 11.74 -1.38 8.58
CA ILE A 126 11.41 -2.38 7.55
C ILE A 126 9.95 -2.80 7.67
N THR A 127 9.24 -2.76 6.53
CA THR A 127 7.80 -2.99 6.43
C THR A 127 7.44 -4.42 6.04
N ASN A 128 8.37 -5.14 5.42
CA ASN A 128 8.16 -6.38 4.66
C ASN A 128 7.14 -6.20 3.52
N ALA A 129 7.06 -5.02 2.94
CA ALA A 129 6.18 -4.67 1.83
C ALA A 129 6.95 -3.89 0.76
N TYR A 130 6.27 -3.45 -0.31
CA TYR A 130 6.93 -2.78 -1.44
C TYR A 130 7.68 -1.49 -1.08
N TYR A 131 7.36 -0.85 0.05
CA TYR A 131 8.13 0.29 0.57
C TYR A 131 9.62 -0.05 0.77
N ASP A 132 9.93 -1.29 1.13
CA ASP A 132 11.32 -1.74 1.30
C ASP A 132 12.04 -1.83 -0.05
N VAL A 133 11.31 -2.18 -1.13
CA VAL A 133 11.84 -2.16 -2.50
C VAL A 133 12.13 -0.72 -2.92
N PHE A 134 11.25 0.24 -2.61
CA PHE A 134 11.54 1.66 -2.85
C PHE A 134 12.82 2.14 -2.16
N ALA A 135 13.12 1.64 -0.96
CA ALA A 135 14.34 1.96 -0.24
C ALA A 135 15.62 1.35 -0.87
N THR A 136 15.50 0.53 -1.92
CA THR A 136 16.66 0.06 -2.71
C THR A 136 17.14 1.07 -3.75
N LEU A 137 16.30 2.06 -4.10
CA LEU A 137 16.61 3.02 -5.16
C LEU A 137 17.74 4.02 -4.81
N PRO A 138 17.80 4.64 -3.60
CA PRO A 138 18.70 5.77 -3.36
C PRO A 138 20.18 5.54 -3.68
N PRO A 139 20.80 4.39 -3.36
CA PRO A 139 22.24 4.17 -3.63
C PRO A 139 22.64 4.16 -5.11
N ILE A 140 21.67 4.02 -6.02
CA ILE A 140 21.91 3.94 -7.46
C ILE A 140 21.47 5.22 -8.19
N LEU A 141 21.21 6.30 -7.45
CA LEU A 141 20.84 7.59 -8.01
C LEU A 141 22.05 8.54 -8.07
N PRO A 142 22.06 9.49 -9.02
CA PRO A 142 23.01 10.61 -8.99
C PRO A 142 22.73 11.53 -7.79
N PRO A 143 23.65 12.45 -7.44
CA PRO A 143 23.39 13.44 -6.39
C PRO A 143 22.17 14.33 -6.67
N GLY A 144 21.26 14.41 -5.72
CA GLY A 144 20.09 15.28 -5.82
C GLY A 144 18.88 14.76 -5.04
N PRO A 145 17.75 15.49 -5.11
CA PRO A 145 16.54 15.16 -4.37
C PRO A 145 15.77 14.01 -5.00
N LEU A 146 15.18 13.18 -4.14
CA LEU A 146 14.21 12.15 -4.49
C LEU A 146 12.80 12.75 -4.45
N GLY A 147 12.03 12.60 -5.53
CA GLY A 147 10.61 12.91 -5.53
C GLY A 147 9.78 11.68 -5.13
N ILE A 148 8.80 11.84 -4.25
CA ILE A 148 7.81 10.81 -3.92
C ILE A 148 6.44 11.31 -4.38
N LEU A 149 5.91 10.70 -5.42
CA LEU A 149 4.62 11.04 -6.02
C LEU A 149 3.56 10.09 -5.48
N GLY A 150 2.66 10.58 -4.63
CA GLY A 150 1.84 9.74 -3.76
C GLY A 150 2.60 9.48 -2.47
N PHE A 151 2.36 10.31 -1.46
CA PHE A 151 3.15 10.29 -0.22
C PHE A 151 2.53 9.39 0.84
N GLY A 152 1.20 9.21 0.80
CA GLY A 152 0.47 8.51 1.84
C GLY A 152 0.75 9.10 3.22
N ALA A 153 0.87 8.25 4.23
CA ALA A 153 1.25 8.65 5.58
C ALA A 153 2.77 8.82 5.77
N GLY A 154 3.58 8.77 4.70
CA GLY A 154 5.03 8.97 4.74
C GLY A 154 5.86 7.72 5.05
N SER A 155 5.32 6.51 4.86
CA SER A 155 6.04 5.24 5.12
C SER A 155 7.36 5.13 4.36
N ALA A 156 7.33 5.35 3.04
CA ALA A 156 8.53 5.30 2.21
C ALA A 156 9.55 6.37 2.62
N ALA A 157 9.10 7.61 2.86
CA ALA A 157 9.96 8.72 3.25
C ALA A 157 10.66 8.47 4.59
N LYS A 158 9.92 7.99 5.60
CA LYS A 158 10.47 7.62 6.90
C LYS A 158 11.55 6.55 6.76
N LEU A 159 11.24 5.47 6.04
CA LEU A 159 12.18 4.36 5.82
C LEU A 159 13.46 4.83 5.14
N ILE A 160 13.34 5.61 4.06
CA ILE A 160 14.47 6.11 3.29
C ILE A 160 15.33 7.06 4.12
N LEU A 161 14.74 8.01 4.85
CA LEU A 161 15.52 8.95 5.67
C LEU A 161 16.18 8.28 6.88
N GLU A 162 15.57 7.24 7.45
CA GLU A 162 16.20 6.45 8.52
C GLU A 162 17.42 5.64 8.02
N MET A 163 17.41 5.20 6.76
CA MET A 163 18.53 4.45 6.15
C MET A 163 19.59 5.34 5.49
N TYR A 164 19.16 6.43 4.87
CA TYR A 164 19.98 7.35 4.10
C TYR A 164 19.74 8.77 4.61
N PRO A 165 20.25 9.11 5.81
CA PRO A 165 19.91 10.36 6.49
C PRO A 165 20.32 11.60 5.69
N GLN A 166 21.28 11.48 4.78
CA GLN A 166 21.74 12.56 3.87
C GLN A 166 20.80 12.81 2.67
N GLY A 167 19.81 11.95 2.44
CA GLY A 167 18.84 12.11 1.37
C GLY A 167 17.97 13.36 1.56
N VAL A 168 17.58 13.97 0.44
CA VAL A 168 16.58 15.04 0.38
C VAL A 168 15.35 14.48 -0.33
N ILE A 169 14.18 14.61 0.29
CA ILE A 169 12.92 14.07 -0.19
C ILE A 169 11.91 15.20 -0.37
N HIS A 170 11.28 15.22 -1.54
CA HIS A 170 10.10 16.05 -1.83
C HIS A 170 8.90 15.13 -2.03
N GLY A 171 7.99 15.12 -1.06
CA GLY A 171 6.80 14.30 -1.05
C GLY A 171 5.56 15.05 -1.51
N TYR A 172 4.75 14.43 -2.37
CA TYR A 172 3.55 15.03 -2.93
C TYR A 172 2.32 14.18 -2.59
N GLU A 173 1.36 14.79 -1.90
CA GLU A 173 0.08 14.18 -1.54
C GLU A 173 -1.06 15.08 -2.01
N LEU A 174 -2.09 14.50 -2.61
CA LEU A 174 -3.25 15.28 -3.07
C LEU A 174 -4.18 15.62 -1.91
N ASP A 175 -4.35 14.69 -0.96
CA ASP A 175 -5.29 14.80 0.14
C ASP A 175 -4.64 15.31 1.45
N PRO A 176 -4.90 16.57 1.86
CA PRO A 176 -4.33 17.09 3.11
C PRO A 176 -4.77 16.32 4.37
N ALA A 177 -5.90 15.62 4.32
CA ALA A 177 -6.34 14.78 5.43
C ALA A 177 -5.41 13.56 5.63
N VAL A 178 -4.85 13.02 4.56
CA VAL A 178 -3.88 11.91 4.62
C VAL A 178 -2.59 12.35 5.31
N ILE A 179 -2.06 13.54 4.98
CA ILE A 179 -0.89 14.10 5.67
C ILE A 179 -1.18 14.36 7.15
N SER A 180 -2.36 14.90 7.47
CA SER A 180 -2.77 15.13 8.87
C SER A 180 -2.82 13.81 9.65
N VAL A 181 -3.35 12.74 9.05
CA VAL A 181 -3.34 11.39 9.61
C VAL A 181 -1.92 10.83 9.75
N GLY A 182 -1.04 11.06 8.77
CA GLY A 182 0.36 10.66 8.84
C GLY A 182 1.10 11.28 10.02
N ARG A 183 0.84 12.57 10.27
CA ARG A 183 1.39 13.32 11.41
C ARG A 183 0.93 12.76 12.74
N GLU A 184 -0.38 12.55 12.89
CA GLU A 184 -0.98 12.07 14.14
C GLU A 184 -0.66 10.60 14.44
N TYR A 185 -0.78 9.73 13.45
CA TYR A 185 -0.77 8.28 13.67
C TYR A 185 0.46 7.57 13.12
N PHE A 186 1.23 8.11 12.17
CA PHE A 186 2.33 7.37 11.53
C PHE A 186 3.73 7.85 11.95
N GLY A 187 3.78 8.88 12.80
CA GLY A 187 5.02 9.46 13.31
C GLY A 187 5.66 10.45 12.34
N LEU A 188 4.95 10.88 11.31
CA LEU A 188 5.46 11.81 10.28
C LEU A 188 5.96 13.12 10.91
N SER A 189 5.27 13.66 11.92
CA SER A 189 5.72 14.88 12.61
C SER A 189 7.08 14.72 13.30
N LYS A 190 7.44 13.51 13.75
CA LYS A 190 8.77 13.24 14.29
C LYS A 190 9.82 13.28 13.17
N VAL A 191 9.49 12.72 12.01
CA VAL A 191 10.38 12.72 10.83
C VAL A 191 10.58 14.15 10.31
N GLU A 192 9.52 14.95 10.18
CA GLU A 192 9.60 16.37 9.81
C GLU A 192 10.52 17.16 10.77
N LYS A 193 10.39 16.94 12.09
CA LYS A 193 11.26 17.58 13.09
C LYS A 193 12.71 17.11 13.05
N GLN A 194 12.94 15.84 12.71
CA GLN A 194 14.28 15.26 12.63
C GLN A 194 15.02 15.68 11.35
N TYR A 195 14.28 15.98 10.28
CA TYR A 195 14.80 16.27 8.94
C TYR A 195 14.21 17.57 8.36
N PRO A 196 14.29 18.71 9.07
CA PRO A 196 13.57 19.94 8.67
C PRO A 196 14.02 20.51 7.33
N ASP A 197 15.31 20.34 6.98
CA ASP A 197 15.89 20.82 5.73
C ASP A 197 16.04 19.73 4.65
N ARG A 198 15.42 18.56 4.89
CA ARG A 198 15.59 17.37 4.05
C ARG A 198 14.28 16.71 3.67
N LEU A 199 13.22 16.91 4.44
CA LEU A 199 11.88 16.43 4.11
C LEU A 199 10.96 17.61 3.82
N PHE A 200 10.53 17.73 2.57
CA PHE A 200 9.56 18.72 2.12
C PHE A 200 8.28 18.02 1.68
N ILE A 201 7.12 18.45 2.18
CA ILE A 201 5.82 17.83 1.89
C ILE A 201 4.90 18.87 1.25
N TYR A 202 4.33 18.52 0.10
CA TYR A 202 3.50 19.40 -0.73
C TYR A 202 2.09 18.81 -0.86
N ILE A 203 1.08 19.64 -0.58
CA ILE A 203 -0.32 19.31 -0.85
C ILE A 203 -0.65 19.74 -2.28
N SER A 204 -0.51 18.84 -3.26
CA SER A 204 -0.72 19.16 -4.66
C SER A 204 -0.85 17.92 -5.54
N ASN A 205 -1.28 18.12 -6.79
CA ASN A 205 -1.24 17.06 -7.80
C ASN A 205 0.22 16.68 -8.08
N ALA A 206 0.58 15.45 -7.73
CA ALA A 206 1.93 14.93 -7.88
C ALA A 206 2.43 14.89 -9.34
N LEU A 207 1.54 14.81 -10.34
CA LEU A 207 1.94 14.90 -11.74
C LEU A 207 2.46 16.29 -12.13
N ASN A 208 2.19 17.32 -11.32
CA ASN A 208 2.74 18.67 -11.48
C ASN A 208 4.04 18.88 -10.67
N ALA A 209 4.51 17.87 -9.92
CA ALA A 209 5.69 17.96 -9.09
C ALA A 209 6.92 18.44 -9.88
N SER A 210 7.68 19.37 -9.31
CA SER A 210 8.92 19.88 -9.89
C SER A 210 9.83 20.42 -8.79
N VAL A 211 11.13 20.38 -9.05
CA VAL A 211 12.16 21.01 -8.22
C VAL A 211 13.17 21.67 -9.14
N LYS A 212 13.91 22.64 -8.58
CA LYS A 212 15.04 23.24 -9.27
C LYS A 212 16.05 22.14 -9.65
N ASP A 213 16.55 22.19 -10.88
CA ASP A 213 17.56 21.27 -11.43
C ASP A 213 17.14 19.79 -11.53
N GLY A 214 15.86 19.47 -11.33
CA GLY A 214 15.30 18.13 -11.49
C GLY A 214 15.61 17.14 -10.35
N TYR A 215 14.94 16.00 -10.39
CA TYR A 215 15.06 14.93 -9.39
C TYR A 215 16.19 13.96 -9.72
N SER A 216 16.93 13.49 -8.72
CA SER A 216 17.85 12.37 -8.89
C SER A 216 17.10 11.05 -9.12
N GLY A 217 15.92 10.91 -8.54
CA GLY A 217 15.02 9.81 -8.82
C GLY A 217 13.57 10.15 -8.46
N LEU A 218 12.65 9.33 -8.96
CA LEU A 218 11.22 9.44 -8.66
C LEU A 218 10.70 8.11 -8.13
N LEU A 219 10.03 8.14 -6.99
CA LEU A 219 9.14 7.09 -6.53
C LEU A 219 7.72 7.46 -6.91
N VAL A 220 6.99 6.55 -7.55
CA VAL A 220 5.62 6.76 -8.01
C VAL A 220 4.70 5.73 -7.35
N ASP A 221 3.72 6.21 -6.59
CA ASP A 221 2.77 5.41 -5.83
C ASP A 221 1.37 6.07 -5.94
N LEU A 222 0.91 6.22 -7.18
CA LEU A 222 -0.28 6.99 -7.52
C LEU A 222 -1.48 6.08 -7.75
N PHE A 223 -2.36 6.01 -6.75
CA PHE A 223 -3.58 5.23 -6.77
C PHE A 223 -4.80 6.12 -6.54
N SER A 224 -5.91 5.74 -7.16
CA SER A 224 -7.22 6.33 -6.89
C SER A 224 -8.28 5.27 -7.09
N LYS A 225 -9.27 5.21 -6.19
CA LYS A 225 -10.39 4.26 -6.29
C LYS A 225 -9.91 2.82 -6.36
N GLY A 226 -8.86 2.51 -5.62
CA GLY A 226 -8.28 1.18 -5.54
C GLY A 226 -7.58 0.70 -6.81
N CYS A 227 -7.13 1.56 -7.72
CA CYS A 227 -6.25 1.16 -8.82
C CYS A 227 -5.23 2.26 -9.16
N VAL A 228 -4.20 1.89 -9.92
CA VAL A 228 -3.23 2.85 -10.48
C VAL A 228 -4.00 3.91 -11.28
N ILE A 229 -3.63 5.18 -11.15
CA ILE A 229 -4.32 6.27 -11.85
C ILE A 229 -4.20 6.11 -13.38
N PRO A 230 -5.26 6.42 -14.16
CA PRO A 230 -5.28 6.16 -15.59
C PRO A 230 -4.21 6.92 -16.38
N GLU A 231 -3.74 8.05 -15.86
CA GLU A 231 -2.67 8.85 -16.46
C GLU A 231 -1.37 8.05 -16.62
N LEU A 232 -1.11 7.06 -15.77
CA LEU A 232 0.08 6.22 -15.84
C LEU A 232 0.00 5.13 -16.95
N GLN A 233 -1.17 4.96 -17.57
CA GLN A 233 -1.32 4.11 -18.77
C GLN A 233 -1.03 4.90 -20.07
N ASN A 234 -0.73 6.20 -19.96
CA ASN A 234 -0.38 7.04 -21.10
C ASN A 234 1.15 7.28 -21.18
N PRO A 235 1.82 6.90 -22.28
CA PRO A 235 3.25 7.18 -22.50
C PRO A 235 3.64 8.66 -22.33
N ASP A 236 2.78 9.60 -22.68
CA ASP A 236 3.09 11.04 -22.54
C ASP A 236 3.33 11.45 -21.09
N THR A 237 2.65 10.80 -20.16
CA THR A 237 2.88 11.02 -18.72
C THR A 237 4.28 10.59 -18.34
N TRP A 238 4.74 9.43 -18.81
CA TRP A 238 6.09 8.93 -18.57
C TRP A 238 7.15 9.82 -19.24
N GLN A 239 6.88 10.34 -20.44
CA GLN A 239 7.76 11.29 -21.10
C GLN A 239 7.94 12.58 -20.27
N LYS A 240 6.85 13.10 -19.70
CA LYS A 240 6.90 14.26 -18.78
C LYS A 240 7.67 13.93 -17.50
N LEU A 241 7.46 12.76 -16.90
CA LEU A 241 8.20 12.34 -15.71
C LEU A 241 9.69 12.15 -15.98
N LYS A 242 10.05 11.55 -17.13
CA LYS A 242 11.44 11.42 -17.59
C LYS A 242 12.10 12.79 -17.74
N GLY A 243 11.38 13.77 -18.28
CA GLY A 243 11.87 15.16 -18.42
C GLY A 243 12.14 15.88 -17.09
N LYS A 244 11.66 15.35 -15.95
CA LYS A 244 11.92 15.91 -14.61
C LYS A 244 13.15 15.30 -13.93
N LEU A 245 13.78 14.29 -14.53
CA LEU A 245 14.95 13.62 -13.97
C LEU A 245 16.24 14.34 -14.36
N LYS A 246 17.21 14.30 -13.45
CA LYS A 246 18.61 14.57 -13.75
C LYS A 246 19.18 13.48 -14.67
N LYS A 247 20.29 13.79 -15.34
CA LYS A 247 21.07 12.79 -16.09
C LYS A 247 21.45 11.62 -15.17
N GLY A 248 21.14 10.39 -15.60
CA GLY A 248 21.36 9.18 -14.81
C GLY A 248 20.32 8.91 -13.72
N GLY A 249 19.27 9.75 -13.62
CA GLY A 249 18.16 9.53 -12.71
C GLY A 249 17.25 8.40 -13.15
N ARG A 250 16.52 7.84 -12.18
CA ARG A 250 15.69 6.64 -12.35
C ARG A 250 14.29 6.83 -11.79
N ILE A 251 13.32 6.07 -12.30
CA ILE A 251 11.96 6.02 -11.76
C ILE A 251 11.70 4.62 -11.21
N MET A 252 11.19 4.54 -9.99
CA MET A 252 10.63 3.30 -9.44
C MET A 252 9.16 3.52 -9.12
N VAL A 253 8.30 2.60 -9.53
CA VAL A 253 6.85 2.75 -9.44
C VAL A 253 6.22 1.48 -8.85
N ASN A 254 5.28 1.67 -7.93
CA ASN A 254 4.34 0.63 -7.54
C ASN A 254 3.25 0.56 -8.62
N VAL A 255 3.23 -0.52 -9.40
CA VAL A 255 2.25 -0.73 -10.49
C VAL A 255 1.04 -1.55 -10.03
N GLY A 256 0.92 -1.77 -8.71
CA GLY A 256 -0.12 -2.59 -8.12
C GLY A 256 0.15 -4.08 -8.30
N GLY A 257 -0.88 -4.90 -8.12
CA GLY A 257 -0.82 -6.36 -8.19
C GLY A 257 -2.18 -6.93 -8.55
N SER A 258 -2.27 -8.26 -8.66
CA SER A 258 -3.56 -8.91 -8.95
C SER A 258 -4.55 -8.81 -7.80
N CYS A 259 -4.06 -8.56 -6.57
CA CYS A 259 -4.85 -8.38 -5.36
C CYS A 259 -5.39 -6.96 -5.15
N VAL A 260 -5.03 -6.01 -6.02
CA VAL A 260 -5.53 -4.63 -5.92
C VAL A 260 -6.96 -4.63 -6.40
N GLU A 261 -7.90 -4.52 -5.46
CA GLU A 261 -9.33 -4.51 -5.76
C GLU A 261 -9.77 -3.10 -6.18
N PRO A 262 -10.10 -2.87 -7.45
CA PRO A 262 -10.62 -1.59 -7.90
C PRO A 262 -12.04 -1.39 -7.36
N GLU A 263 -12.43 -0.13 -7.13
CA GLU A 263 -13.81 0.19 -6.79
C GLU A 263 -14.80 -0.19 -7.90
N ASP A 264 -14.36 -0.11 -9.16
CA ASP A 264 -15.13 -0.57 -10.31
C ASP A 264 -14.74 -2.01 -10.63
N ILE A 265 -15.61 -2.97 -10.31
CA ILE A 265 -15.43 -4.41 -10.56
C ILE A 265 -15.20 -4.76 -12.04
N ARG A 266 -15.49 -3.84 -12.98
CA ARG A 266 -15.24 -4.03 -14.41
C ARG A 266 -13.79 -3.75 -14.79
N LYS A 267 -13.04 -3.07 -13.91
CA LYS A 267 -11.60 -2.85 -14.08
C LYS A 267 -10.85 -4.05 -13.54
N ASN A 268 -9.82 -4.48 -14.27
CA ASN A 268 -8.96 -5.56 -13.85
C ASN A 268 -7.58 -4.99 -13.48
N GLY A 269 -7.19 -5.11 -12.21
CA GLY A 269 -5.91 -4.59 -11.71
C GLY A 269 -4.70 -5.12 -12.48
N LYS A 270 -4.74 -6.39 -12.93
CA LYS A 270 -3.69 -6.98 -13.75
C LYS A 270 -3.59 -6.32 -15.13
N VAL A 271 -4.73 -6.05 -15.78
CA VAL A 271 -4.75 -5.37 -17.09
C VAL A 271 -4.19 -3.95 -16.95
N ILE A 272 -4.62 -3.22 -15.93
CA ILE A 272 -4.12 -1.86 -15.65
C ILE A 272 -2.60 -1.87 -15.40
N MET A 273 -2.11 -2.84 -14.64
CA MET A 273 -0.68 -3.03 -14.41
C MET A 273 0.06 -3.30 -15.73
N GLU A 274 -0.44 -4.19 -16.58
CA GLU A 274 0.16 -4.50 -17.89
C GLU A 274 0.17 -3.29 -18.83
N GLU A 275 -0.94 -2.56 -18.93
CA GLU A 275 -1.03 -1.32 -19.73
C GLU A 275 -0.07 -0.24 -19.21
N THR A 276 0.09 -0.13 -17.88
CA THR A 276 1.05 0.78 -17.25
C THR A 276 2.49 0.42 -17.62
N LEU A 277 2.86 -0.87 -17.53
CA LEU A 277 4.19 -1.36 -17.91
C LEU A 277 4.47 -1.17 -19.41
N GLU A 278 3.48 -1.40 -20.27
CA GLU A 278 3.59 -1.16 -21.70
C GLU A 278 3.85 0.33 -21.99
N ALA A 279 3.10 1.23 -21.33
CA ALA A 279 3.27 2.66 -21.46
C ALA A 279 4.68 3.13 -21.01
N MET A 280 5.20 2.55 -19.92
CA MET A 280 6.58 2.80 -19.49
C MET A 280 7.60 2.33 -20.54
N ASN A 281 7.43 1.12 -21.07
CA ASN A 281 8.38 0.53 -22.03
C ASN A 281 8.42 1.29 -23.36
N LYS A 282 7.33 1.95 -23.77
CA LYS A 282 7.32 2.87 -24.92
C LYS A 282 8.27 4.08 -24.73
N VAL A 283 8.52 4.50 -23.50
CA VAL A 283 9.37 5.68 -23.17
C VAL A 283 10.78 5.28 -22.70
N PHE A 284 10.94 4.07 -22.17
CA PHE A 284 12.18 3.48 -21.68
C PHE A 284 12.45 2.12 -22.34
N PRO A 285 12.60 2.08 -23.68
CA PRO A 285 12.66 0.82 -24.42
C PRO A 285 13.82 -0.05 -23.98
N GLY A 286 13.51 -1.24 -23.47
CA GLY A 286 14.51 -2.20 -23.00
C GLY A 286 15.16 -1.85 -21.65
N GLU A 287 14.72 -0.78 -20.99
CA GLU A 287 15.23 -0.29 -19.71
C GLU A 287 14.19 -0.39 -18.57
N VAL A 288 13.11 -1.14 -18.78
CA VAL A 288 12.09 -1.43 -17.77
C VAL A 288 12.34 -2.81 -17.14
N PHE A 289 12.39 -2.84 -15.82
CA PHE A 289 12.58 -4.05 -15.02
C PHE A 289 11.47 -4.16 -13.98
N VAL A 290 11.05 -5.37 -13.66
CA VAL A 290 9.90 -5.67 -12.82
C VAL A 290 10.31 -6.61 -11.69
N LEU A 291 9.84 -6.31 -10.48
CA LEU A 291 9.97 -7.14 -9.30
C LEU A 291 8.56 -7.39 -8.75
N ASN A 292 8.15 -8.65 -8.73
CA ASN A 292 6.92 -9.08 -8.07
C ASN A 292 7.25 -9.62 -6.67
N LEU A 293 6.57 -9.10 -5.64
CA LEU A 293 6.77 -9.50 -4.25
C LEU A 293 6.06 -10.81 -3.88
N GLY A 294 5.13 -11.25 -4.74
CA GLY A 294 4.25 -12.39 -4.60
C GLY A 294 4.94 -13.71 -4.28
N ASN A 295 4.61 -14.23 -3.09
CA ASN A 295 4.50 -15.66 -2.81
C ASN A 295 3.04 -15.98 -2.41
N LYS A 296 2.05 -15.60 -3.24
CA LYS A 296 0.58 -15.90 -3.17
C LYS A 296 -0.20 -15.77 -1.83
N LYS A 297 0.45 -15.50 -0.69
CA LYS A 297 -0.15 -15.56 0.66
C LYS A 297 0.00 -14.30 1.52
N GLN A 298 0.89 -13.36 1.17
CA GLN A 298 1.27 -12.26 2.09
C GLN A 298 1.34 -10.86 1.47
N GLU A 299 1.87 -10.71 0.25
CA GLU A 299 1.97 -9.43 -0.47
C GLU A 299 2.10 -9.72 -1.97
N ASP A 300 1.28 -9.08 -2.82
CA ASP A 300 1.29 -9.29 -4.28
C ASP A 300 1.58 -7.99 -5.06
N SER A 301 2.15 -6.99 -4.40
CA SER A 301 2.57 -5.76 -5.07
C SER A 301 3.68 -6.04 -6.09
N THR A 302 3.54 -5.42 -7.25
CA THR A 302 4.55 -5.41 -8.31
C THR A 302 5.14 -4.02 -8.41
N VAL A 303 6.47 -3.96 -8.43
CA VAL A 303 7.24 -2.74 -8.56
C VAL A 303 7.99 -2.78 -9.89
N ALA A 304 8.00 -1.67 -10.61
CA ALA A 304 8.81 -1.50 -11.81
C ALA A 304 9.88 -0.43 -11.63
N LEU A 305 11.02 -0.61 -12.29
CA LEU A 305 12.15 0.30 -12.35
C LEU A 305 12.41 0.67 -13.81
N ALA A 306 12.58 1.96 -14.07
CA ALA A 306 12.95 2.51 -15.37
C ALA A 306 14.24 3.36 -15.26
N GLY A 307 15.14 3.22 -16.25
CA GLY A 307 16.43 3.95 -16.31
C GLY A 307 17.68 3.07 -16.17
N GLY A 308 17.60 1.80 -16.59
CA GLY A 308 18.72 0.86 -16.64
C GLY A 308 19.11 0.29 -15.27
N LEU A 309 19.31 -1.03 -15.20
CA LEU A 309 19.85 -1.66 -13.99
C LEU A 309 21.32 -1.26 -13.79
N PRO A 310 21.73 -0.99 -12.55
CA PRO A 310 23.13 -0.83 -12.20
C PRO A 310 23.86 -2.18 -12.26
N ASP A 311 25.17 -2.14 -12.03
CA ASP A 311 25.92 -3.34 -11.65
C ASP A 311 25.34 -3.94 -10.36
N LEU A 312 24.89 -5.20 -10.41
CA LEU A 312 24.13 -5.83 -9.33
C LEU A 312 24.98 -6.04 -8.08
N GLU A 313 26.26 -6.39 -8.22
CA GLU A 313 27.15 -6.62 -7.09
C GLU A 313 27.43 -5.31 -6.35
N LYS A 314 27.76 -4.23 -7.10
CA LYS A 314 27.94 -2.89 -6.53
C LYS A 314 26.66 -2.39 -5.87
N TRP A 315 25.51 -2.60 -6.50
CA TRP A 315 24.22 -2.23 -5.92
C TRP A 315 23.99 -2.97 -4.60
N MET A 316 24.16 -4.29 -4.59
CA MET A 316 24.03 -5.10 -3.38
C MET A 316 24.97 -4.66 -2.26
N MET A 317 26.23 -4.32 -2.58
CA MET A 317 27.19 -3.84 -1.58
C MET A 317 26.84 -2.48 -1.01
N SER A 318 26.22 -1.61 -1.80
CA SER A 318 25.78 -0.27 -1.36
C SER A 318 24.53 -0.28 -0.48
N LEU A 319 23.78 -1.39 -0.45
CA LEU A 319 22.53 -1.50 0.30
C LEU A 319 22.74 -1.91 1.77
N PRO A 320 21.91 -1.36 2.69
CA PRO A 320 21.74 -1.93 4.01
C PRO A 320 21.40 -3.43 3.94
N LYS A 321 21.98 -4.23 4.85
CA LYS A 321 21.84 -5.70 4.84
C LYS A 321 20.40 -6.21 4.62
N PRO A 322 19.36 -5.64 5.28
CA PRO A 322 17.99 -6.13 5.10
C PRO A 322 17.41 -5.93 3.70
N LEU A 323 18.00 -5.07 2.85
CA LEU A 323 17.49 -4.78 1.51
C LEU A 323 18.19 -5.56 0.39
N ARG A 324 19.33 -6.20 0.70
CA ARG A 324 20.17 -6.87 -0.31
C ARG A 324 19.46 -7.96 -1.08
N PHE A 325 18.52 -8.66 -0.43
CA PHE A 325 17.79 -9.77 -1.04
C PHE A 325 16.87 -9.36 -2.21
N TYR A 326 16.59 -8.07 -2.38
CA TYR A 326 15.76 -7.59 -3.49
C TYR A 326 16.54 -7.46 -4.81
N VAL A 327 17.87 -7.36 -4.78
CA VAL A 327 18.69 -7.06 -5.96
C VAL A 327 18.56 -8.14 -7.04
N ASP A 328 18.55 -9.41 -6.65
CA ASP A 328 18.50 -10.54 -7.59
C ASP A 328 17.07 -10.88 -8.06
N ARG A 329 16.06 -10.12 -7.61
CA ARG A 329 14.65 -10.39 -7.90
C ARG A 329 14.10 -9.61 -9.10
N TRP A 330 14.88 -8.68 -9.67
CA TRP A 330 14.47 -7.87 -10.81
C TRP A 330 14.57 -8.67 -12.12
N LYS A 331 13.50 -8.65 -12.92
CA LYS A 331 13.45 -9.27 -14.25
C LYS A 331 13.22 -8.21 -15.31
N LYS A 332 13.79 -8.37 -16.50
CA LYS A 332 13.51 -7.46 -17.62
C LYS A 332 12.04 -7.59 -18.04
N TYR A 333 11.36 -6.48 -18.29
CA TYR A 333 10.00 -6.51 -18.82
C TYR A 333 9.99 -7.13 -20.22
N GLY A 334 9.10 -8.11 -20.44
CA GLY A 334 8.98 -8.85 -21.70
C GLY A 334 10.09 -9.88 -21.97
N GLY A 335 10.93 -10.17 -20.97
CA GLY A 335 12.04 -11.13 -21.07
C GLY A 335 11.87 -12.40 -20.24
#